data_AF-A0A8H4BDX8-F1
#
_entry.id   AF-A0A8H4BDX8-F1
#
_cell.length_a   1.000
_cell.length_b   1.000
_cell.length_c   1.000
_cell.angle_alpha   90.00
_cell.angle_beta   90.00
_cell.angle_gamma   90.00
#
_symmetry.space_group_name_H-M   'P 1'
#
loop_
_entity.id
_entity.type
_entity.pdbx_description
1 polymer ?
#
loop_
_entity_poly.entity_id
_entity_poly.type
_entity_poly.pdbx_seq_one_letter_code
_entity_poly.pdbx_strand_id
1 'polypeptide(L)' 'QRVKPEEVEFLDERLKDNTYDAKGGSDMASYGWKASQDLIKVRGDKFRAEKNKKKRGSYRGGQISFESHSIKFD' A
#
# COMPACT_ATOMS: atom_id res chain seq x y z
N GLN A 1 -2.63 -18.04 -19.43
CA GLN A 1 -2.80 -17.18 -18.23
C GLN A 1 -4.04 -17.69 -17.50
N ARG A 2 -4.06 -17.75 -16.15
CA ARG A 2 -5.20 -18.35 -15.40
C ARG A 2 -6.45 -17.48 -15.36
N VAL A 3 -6.31 -16.19 -15.68
CA VAL A 3 -7.39 -15.21 -15.77
C VAL A 3 -7.30 -14.55 -17.14
N LYS A 4 -8.44 -14.33 -17.79
CA LYS A 4 -8.54 -13.58 -19.05
C LYS A 4 -8.84 -12.11 -18.71
N PRO A 5 -7.95 -11.17 -19.04
CA PRO A 5 -8.09 -9.78 -18.61
C PRO A 5 -9.29 -9.06 -19.24
N GLU A 6 -9.73 -9.50 -20.42
CA GLU A 6 -10.84 -8.90 -21.18
C GLU A 6 -12.22 -9.20 -20.55
N GLU A 7 -12.34 -10.30 -19.81
CA GLU A 7 -13.59 -10.74 -19.17
C GLU A 7 -13.69 -10.25 -17.70
N VAL A 8 -12.75 -9.44 -17.22
CA VAL A 8 -12.75 -8.96 -15.84
C VAL A 8 -13.62 -7.71 -15.70
N GLU A 9 -14.78 -7.89 -15.07
CA GLU A 9 -15.64 -6.79 -14.66
C GLU A 9 -15.31 -6.37 -13.23
N PHE A 10 -15.19 -5.07 -13.00
CA PHE A 10 -14.98 -4.48 -11.68
C PHE A 10 -16.23 -3.72 -11.25
N LEU A 11 -16.66 -3.92 -10.01
CA LEU A 11 -17.82 -3.21 -9.45
C LEU A 11 -17.55 -1.70 -9.25
N ASP A 12 -16.30 -1.34 -8.96
CA ASP A 12 -15.83 0.05 -8.79
C ASP A 12 -14.47 0.18 -9.49
N GLU A 13 -14.24 1.31 -10.17
CA GLU A 13 -12.97 1.62 -10.83
C GLU A 13 -11.80 1.67 -9.86
N ARG A 14 -12.03 2.04 -8.60
CA ARG A 14 -11.00 2.09 -7.55
C ARG A 14 -10.40 0.72 -7.24
N LEU A 15 -11.12 -0.36 -7.50
CA LEU A 15 -10.65 -1.74 -7.25
C LEU A 15 -9.64 -2.22 -8.29
N LYS A 16 -9.44 -1.47 -9.38
CA LYS A 16 -8.47 -1.80 -10.43
C LYS A 16 -7.03 -1.65 -9.95
N ASP A 17 -6.78 -0.74 -9.02
CA ASP A 17 -5.44 -0.42 -8.53
C ASP A 17 -5.29 -0.72 -7.03
N ASN A 18 -4.37 -1.65 -6.70
CA ASN A 18 -4.06 -2.06 -5.34
C ASN A 18 -2.77 -1.40 -4.79
N THR A 19 -2.24 -0.40 -5.49
CA THR A 19 -1.08 0.35 -5.01
C THR A 19 -1.40 1.15 -3.77
N TYR A 20 -0.37 1.45 -2.97
CA TYR A 20 -0.52 2.35 -1.82
C TYR A 20 -1.03 3.74 -2.24
N ASP A 21 -0.64 4.18 -3.44
CA ASP A 21 -0.91 5.52 -3.95
C ASP A 21 -2.40 5.69 -4.30
N ALA A 22 -3.03 4.63 -4.84
CA ALA A 22 -4.43 4.61 -5.21
C ALA A 22 -5.41 4.50 -4.02
N LYS A 23 -4.94 4.16 -2.82
CA LYS A 23 -5.77 4.00 -1.61
C LYS A 23 -6.53 5.28 -1.22
N GLY A 24 -5.98 6.45 -1.54
CA GLY A 24 -6.36 7.71 -0.90
C GLY A 24 -5.65 7.89 0.45
N GLY A 25 -5.29 9.13 0.78
CA GLY A 25 -4.49 9.45 1.97
C GLY A 25 -2.98 9.14 1.82
N SER A 26 -2.50 8.98 0.59
CA SER A 26 -1.10 8.75 0.20
C SER A 26 -0.28 10.05 0.22
N ASP A 27 -0.33 10.78 1.34
CA ASP A 27 0.44 12.02 1.51
C ASP A 27 1.94 11.71 1.69
N MET A 28 2.79 12.46 1.00
CA MET A 28 4.24 12.40 1.11
C MET A 28 4.75 12.61 2.54
N ALA A 29 4.03 13.39 3.34
CA ALA A 29 4.33 13.61 4.75
C ALA A 29 3.88 12.45 5.66
N SER A 30 3.07 11.51 5.17
CA SER A 30 2.50 10.43 5.97
C SER A 30 3.51 9.36 6.36
N TYR A 31 3.20 8.69 7.47
CA TYR A 31 3.94 7.51 7.90
C TYR A 31 3.79 6.33 6.93
N GLY A 32 2.69 6.23 6.18
CA GLY A 32 2.51 5.13 5.23
C GLY A 32 3.32 5.31 3.95
N TRP A 33 3.39 6.54 3.43
CA TRP A 33 4.12 6.85 2.20
C TRP A 33 5.60 6.51 2.29
N LYS A 34 6.26 6.97 3.36
CA LYS A 34 7.68 6.67 3.61
C LYS A 34 7.94 5.17 3.71
N ALA A 35 7.00 4.40 4.25
CA ALA A 35 7.13 2.94 4.39
C ALA A 35 6.97 2.27 3.03
N SER A 36 6.03 2.74 2.21
CA SER A 36 5.83 2.29 0.83
C SER A 36 7.12 2.47 0.02
N GLN A 37 7.70 3.68 0.02
CA GLN A 37 8.91 4.00 -0.74
C GLN A 37 10.13 3.14 -0.35
N ASP A 38 10.25 2.78 0.91
CA ASP A 38 11.33 1.91 1.39
C ASP A 38 11.08 0.43 1.08
N LEU A 39 9.87 -0.05 1.35
CA LEU A 39 9.57 -1.49 1.33
C LEU A 39 9.13 -2.02 -0.04
N ILE A 40 8.65 -1.15 -0.95
CA ILE A 40 8.25 -1.56 -2.31
C ILE A 40 9.41 -2.15 -3.13
N LYS A 41 10.65 -1.81 -2.76
CA LYS A 41 11.89 -2.27 -3.39
C LYS A 41 12.23 -3.72 -3.08
N VAL A 42 11.60 -4.31 -2.05
CA VAL A 42 11.90 -5.67 -1.59
C VAL A 42 10.65 -6.55 -1.61
N ARG A 43 10.84 -7.84 -1.91
CA ARG A 43 9.76 -8.84 -2.04
C ARG A 43 10.16 -10.15 -1.36
N GLY A 44 9.17 -10.99 -1.04
CA GLY A 44 9.38 -12.32 -0.44
C GLY A 44 10.06 -12.26 0.93
N ASP A 45 10.94 -13.21 1.23
CA ASP A 45 11.57 -13.34 2.56
C ASP A 45 12.39 -12.11 2.96
N LYS A 46 13.01 -11.43 1.98
CA LYS A 46 13.78 -10.21 2.21
C LYS A 46 12.91 -9.06 2.72
N PHE A 47 11.63 -9.03 2.36
CA PHE A 47 10.69 -8.03 2.87
C PHE A 47 10.57 -8.12 4.39
N ARG A 48 10.50 -9.34 4.95
CA ARG A 48 10.37 -9.53 6.40
C ARG A 48 11.59 -9.03 7.15
N ALA A 49 12.79 -9.31 6.63
CA ALA A 49 14.04 -8.85 7.19
C ALA A 49 14.15 -7.31 7.15
N GLU A 50 13.92 -6.70 5.99
CA GLU A 50 14.00 -5.25 5.82
C GLU A 50 12.95 -4.50 6.65
N LYS A 51 11.70 -4.99 6.68
CA LYS A 51 10.66 -4.43 7.56
C LYS A 51 11.11 -4.40 9.02
N ASN A 52 11.64 -5.52 9.52
CA ASN A 52 12.09 -5.62 10.91
C ASN A 52 13.29 -4.70 11.20
N LYS A 53 14.23 -4.59 10.26
CA LYS A 53 15.38 -3.69 10.36
C LYS A 53 14.95 -2.23 10.42
N LYS A 54 14.07 -1.81 9.49
CA LYS A 54 13.54 -0.44 9.44
C LYS A 54 12.73 -0.10 10.69
N LYS A 55 11.86 -1.01 11.15
CA LYS A 55 11.11 -0.88 12.42
C LYS A 55 12.03 -0.63 13.63
N ARG A 56 13.17 -1.33 13.72
CA ARG A 56 14.08 -1.25 14.87
C ARG A 56 15.05 -0.07 14.83
N GLY A 57 15.53 0.31 13.64
CA GLY A 57 16.72 1.16 13.52
C GLY A 57 16.50 2.59 13.04
N SER A 58 15.47 2.88 12.25
CA SER A 58 15.45 4.18 11.53
C SER A 58 14.07 4.74 11.20
N TYR A 59 12.99 4.04 11.50
CA TYR A 59 11.67 4.51 11.11
C TYR A 59 11.09 5.53 12.12
N ARG A 60 11.56 6.78 12.01
CA ARG A 60 11.15 7.92 12.84
C ARG A 60 10.25 8.88 12.04
N GLY A 61 8.97 8.56 11.99
CA GLY A 61 7.93 9.58 11.81
C GLY A 61 7.17 9.61 10.49
N GLY A 62 6.41 10.69 10.35
CA GLY A 62 5.33 10.89 9.39
C GLY A 62 3.99 11.03 10.13
N GLN A 63 3.05 11.77 9.57
CA GLN A 63 1.73 11.91 10.17
C GLN A 63 0.94 10.61 10.03
N ILE A 64 0.21 10.26 11.08
CA ILE A 64 -0.76 9.15 11.08
C ILE A 64 -2.13 9.78 10.95
N SER A 65 -2.77 9.57 9.80
CA SER A 65 -4.17 9.93 9.59
C SER A 65 -5.09 8.89 10.22
N PHE A 66 -6.21 9.34 10.78
CA PHE A 66 -7.31 8.49 11.26
C PHE A 66 -8.47 8.39 10.26
N GLU A 67 -8.29 8.92 9.04
CA GLU A 67 -9.29 8.84 7.98
C GLU A 67 -9.55 7.39 7.55
N SER A 68 -10.80 7.13 7.17
CA SER A 68 -11.20 5.85 6.60
C SER A 68 -11.20 5.93 5.08
N HIS A 69 -10.52 4.98 4.43
CA HIS A 69 -10.51 4.80 2.98
C HIS A 69 -11.18 3.48 2.58
N SER A 70 -12.12 3.01 3.38
CA SER A 70 -12.88 1.78 3.11
C SER A 70 -13.90 2.01 1.99
N ILE A 71 -14.05 1.03 1.11
CA ILE A 71 -15.12 1.00 0.10
C ILE A 71 -16.26 0.15 0.67
N LYS A 72 -17.47 0.72 0.75
CA LYS A 72 -18.67 -0.02 1.14
C LYS A 72 -19.24 -0.71 -0.10
N PHE A 73 -19.52 -2.01 0.02
CA PHE A 73 -20.28 -2.76 -0.98
C PHE A 73 -21.76 -2.68 -0.63
N ASP A 74 -22.62 -2.52 -1.63
CA ASP A 74 -24.07 -2.58 -1.49
C ASP A 74 -24.58 -4.03 -1.54
#